data_AF-A0A521KGM7-F1
#
_entry.id   AF-A0A521KGM7-F1
#
_cell.length_a   1.000
_cell.length_b   1.000
_cell.length_c   1.000
_cell.angle_alpha   90.00
_cell.angle_beta   90.00
_cell.angle_gamma   90.00
#
_symmetry.space_group_name_H-M   'P 1'
#
loop_
_entity.id
_entity.type
_entity.pdbx_description
1 polymer ?
#
loop_
_entity_poly.entity_id
_entity_poly.type
_entity_poly.pdbx_seq_one_letter_code
_entity_poly.pdbx_strand_id
1 'polypeptide(L)'
;MPDRRRFALLAMAGLVAIAGLTAAFGRSGTPAEACAFDPRRPYVYEAEQTRTLYLQGMDAASINALLPNDPFFALPPIERGVRGARVDAAPFIPATLLKAIAWVESNMTMAQPSVRFESVGDGLVSFDCGHGVMQVTTGMTVPLGPDNRASSRQASIATHFAYNIARGAQILAEKWNSAPEQRPIAGTDTQSDPQIVENWYFAVWAYNGFTGPGASISNHPADPIFGAFPHPAWRCDGTQARNRFPYQEIVWGCMARPESRGGRPLWEPLQASLPNLQQPAFFNALNPANFVF
;
A
#
# COMPACT_ATOMS: atom_id res chain seq x y z
N MET A 1 63.30 66.95 1.13
CA MET A 1 64.26 65.88 0.77
C MET A 1 63.66 64.56 1.23
N PRO A 2 63.82 63.48 0.45
CA PRO A 2 63.13 63.07 -0.78
C PRO A 2 61.82 62.29 -0.42
N ASP A 3 60.99 61.71 -1.28
CA ASP A 3 61.22 61.15 -2.61
C ASP A 3 59.92 61.01 -3.43
N ARG A 4 60.17 60.83 -4.73
CA ARG A 4 59.32 60.96 -5.90
C ARG A 4 58.64 59.65 -6.31
N ARG A 5 57.42 59.84 -6.84
CA ARG A 5 56.81 59.18 -8.03
C ARG A 5 56.19 57.78 -7.89
N ARG A 6 55.09 57.67 -8.67
CA ARG A 6 54.55 56.52 -9.44
C ARG A 6 53.28 55.95 -8.82
N PHE A 7 52.11 55.83 -9.48
CA PHE A 7 51.69 55.97 -10.89
C PHE A 7 50.16 56.27 -10.87
N ALA A 8 49.67 57.02 -11.84
CA ALA A 8 48.25 57.12 -12.14
C ALA A 8 47.77 55.84 -12.84
N LEU A 9 46.51 55.44 -12.64
CA LEU A 9 45.51 55.20 -13.71
C LEU A 9 44.25 54.50 -13.18
N LEU A 10 43.13 55.10 -13.57
CA LEU A 10 41.87 54.52 -14.02
C LEU A 10 40.85 53.98 -13.00
N ALA A 11 39.75 54.74 -13.00
CA ALA A 11 38.41 54.40 -12.54
C ALA A 11 37.85 53.12 -13.19
N MET A 12 37.13 52.36 -12.36
CA MET A 12 35.97 51.53 -12.72
C MET A 12 35.01 51.64 -11.53
N ALA A 13 33.90 52.38 -11.65
CA ALA A 13 32.59 51.81 -11.95
C ALA A 13 32.31 50.60 -11.04
N GLY A 14 31.56 50.71 -9.95
CA GLY A 14 30.20 51.21 -9.90
C GLY A 14 29.25 50.01 -9.97
N LEU A 15 28.88 49.47 -8.81
CA LEU A 15 27.59 48.81 -8.56
C LEU A 15 27.46 48.53 -7.06
N VAL A 16 26.64 49.37 -6.45
CA VAL A 16 26.14 49.23 -5.09
C VAL A 16 25.22 48.01 -5.06
N ALA A 17 25.64 46.96 -4.36
CA ALA A 17 24.79 45.82 -4.05
C ALA A 17 23.86 46.18 -2.88
N ILE A 18 22.62 46.55 -3.19
CA ILE A 18 21.50 46.44 -2.24
C ILE A 18 20.77 45.16 -2.60
N ALA A 19 21.12 44.06 -1.93
CA ALA A 19 20.32 42.85 -1.91
C ALA A 19 19.68 42.77 -0.51
N GLY A 20 18.35 42.93 -0.51
CA GLY A 20 17.53 43.00 0.68
C GLY A 20 17.66 41.77 1.58
N LEU A 21 17.60 42.05 2.88
CA LEU A 21 17.28 41.09 3.93
C LEU A 21 15.98 40.37 3.59
N THR A 22 16.08 39.19 2.99
CA THR A 22 14.99 38.23 2.97
C THR A 22 15.10 37.41 4.24
N ALA A 23 14.09 37.55 5.10
CA ALA A 23 13.91 36.74 6.29
C ALA A 23 14.00 35.26 5.88
N ALA A 24 15.00 34.57 6.44
CA ALA A 24 15.11 33.13 6.39
C ALA A 24 13.93 32.53 7.17
N PHE A 25 12.79 32.39 6.50
CA PHE A 25 11.81 31.38 6.88
C PHE A 25 12.44 30.04 6.54
N GLY A 26 13.22 29.52 7.49
CA GLY A 26 13.59 28.12 7.52
C GLY A 26 12.30 27.32 7.44
N ARG A 27 12.03 26.73 6.28
CA ARG A 27 11.14 25.58 6.20
C ARG A 27 11.78 24.55 7.12
N SER A 28 11.19 24.36 8.29
CA SER A 28 11.34 23.13 9.05
C SER A 28 10.81 22.02 8.16
N GLY A 29 11.65 21.51 7.28
CA GLY A 29 11.45 20.20 6.70
C GLY A 29 11.40 19.26 7.89
N THR A 30 10.26 18.64 8.13
CA THR A 30 10.21 17.42 8.92
C THR A 30 11.31 16.52 8.35
N PRO A 31 12.29 16.09 9.16
CA PRO A 31 13.21 15.05 8.71
C PRO A 31 12.35 13.87 8.26
N ALA A 32 12.75 13.19 7.18
CA ALA A 32 12.13 11.92 6.80
C ALA A 32 12.00 11.07 8.07
N GLU A 33 10.77 10.70 8.44
CA GLU A 33 10.57 9.78 9.55
C GLU A 33 11.34 8.51 9.22
N ALA A 34 12.41 8.27 9.98
CA ALA A 34 13.22 7.09 9.85
C ALA A 34 12.31 5.89 10.16
N CYS A 35 12.16 4.96 9.22
CA CYS A 35 11.32 3.78 9.39
C CYS A 35 11.74 2.97 10.63
N ALA A 36 10.90 2.04 11.11
CA ALA A 36 11.15 1.30 12.35
C ALA A 36 12.52 0.61 12.47
N PHE A 37 13.23 0.39 11.36
CA PHE A 37 14.56 -0.23 11.32
C PHE A 37 15.67 0.71 10.89
N ASP A 38 15.36 1.94 10.46
CA ASP A 38 16.34 2.87 9.89
C ASP A 38 17.46 3.20 10.89
N PRO A 39 18.72 3.35 10.40
CA PRO A 39 19.13 3.31 8.99
C PRO A 39 19.41 1.88 8.46
N ARG A 40 19.05 0.84 9.22
CA ARG A 40 19.35 -0.56 8.87
C ARG A 40 18.13 -1.23 8.26
N ARG A 41 18.36 -2.24 7.43
CA ARG A 41 17.32 -3.15 6.97
C ARG A 41 17.58 -4.50 7.61
N PRO A 42 16.57 -5.16 8.18
CA PRO A 42 16.78 -6.48 8.72
C PRO A 42 17.04 -7.46 7.56
N TYR A 43 17.84 -8.50 7.81
CA TYR A 43 18.07 -9.53 6.82
C TYR A 43 16.92 -10.53 6.85
N VAL A 44 16.46 -10.93 5.66
CA VAL A 44 15.31 -11.80 5.48
C VAL A 44 15.62 -12.86 4.42
N TYR A 45 14.97 -14.01 4.54
CA TYR A 45 14.98 -15.04 3.51
C TYR A 45 14.00 -14.68 2.40
N GLU A 46 14.46 -14.72 1.15
CA GLU A 46 13.60 -14.61 -0.03
C GLU A 46 13.29 -16.00 -0.58
N ALA A 47 12.01 -16.33 -0.66
CA ALA A 47 11.53 -17.60 -1.18
C ALA A 47 11.81 -17.78 -2.69
N GLU A 48 11.54 -18.97 -3.19
CA GLU A 48 11.69 -19.38 -4.58
C GLU A 48 10.88 -18.51 -5.56
N GLN A 49 11.26 -18.58 -6.84
CA GLN A 49 10.61 -17.83 -7.93
C GLN A 49 9.12 -18.15 -8.11
N THR A 50 8.71 -19.38 -7.79
CA THR A 50 7.32 -19.83 -7.92
C THR A 50 6.42 -19.38 -6.78
N ARG A 51 6.98 -18.68 -5.76
CA ARG A 51 6.25 -18.09 -4.64
C ARG A 51 5.39 -19.06 -3.84
N THR A 52 5.66 -20.37 -3.94
CA THR A 52 4.83 -21.43 -3.38
C THR A 52 4.66 -21.26 -1.87
N LEU A 53 5.75 -20.96 -1.15
CA LEU A 53 5.67 -20.75 0.31
C LEU A 53 4.80 -19.54 0.69
N TYR A 54 4.87 -18.44 -0.06
CA TYR A 54 4.06 -17.25 0.19
C TYR A 54 2.60 -17.48 -0.16
N LEU A 55 2.32 -18.18 -1.27
CA LEU A 55 0.97 -18.57 -1.70
C LEU A 55 0.27 -19.44 -0.65
N GLN A 56 0.97 -20.44 -0.12
CA GLN A 56 0.46 -21.27 0.98
C GLN A 56 0.24 -20.45 2.26
N GLY A 57 1.15 -19.52 2.55
CA GLY A 57 0.97 -18.57 3.66
C GLY A 57 -0.30 -17.74 3.51
N MET A 58 -0.59 -17.26 2.30
CA MET A 58 -1.81 -16.50 2.01
C MET A 58 -3.07 -17.37 2.11
N ASP A 59 -3.03 -18.61 1.62
CA ASP A 59 -4.14 -19.57 1.79
C ASP A 59 -4.43 -19.84 3.26
N ALA A 60 -3.40 -20.01 4.09
CA ALA A 60 -3.57 -20.18 5.53
C ALA A 60 -4.06 -18.90 6.21
N ALA A 61 -3.52 -17.73 5.86
CA ALA A 61 -3.93 -16.45 6.43
C ALA A 61 -5.40 -16.14 6.13
N SER A 62 -5.88 -16.52 4.96
CA SER A 62 -7.23 -16.22 4.49
C SER A 62 -8.34 -16.87 5.33
N ILE A 63 -8.00 -17.84 6.18
CA ILE A 63 -8.92 -18.55 7.08
C ILE A 63 -8.37 -18.60 8.52
N ASN A 64 -7.54 -17.63 8.90
CA ASN A 64 -6.92 -17.53 10.24
C ASN A 64 -6.04 -18.73 10.66
N ALA A 65 -5.47 -19.48 9.73
CA ALA A 65 -4.69 -20.69 10.04
C ALA A 65 -3.20 -20.45 10.32
N LEU A 66 -2.67 -19.23 10.10
CA LEU A 66 -1.26 -18.93 10.37
C LEU A 66 -0.97 -18.71 11.87
N LEU A 67 -1.66 -17.76 12.50
CA LEU A 67 -1.36 -17.27 13.84
C LEU A 67 -2.66 -17.04 14.66
N PRO A 68 -3.57 -18.04 14.77
CA PRO A 68 -4.92 -17.84 15.32
C PRO A 68 -4.96 -17.37 16.79
N ASN A 69 -3.89 -17.63 17.55
CA ASN A 69 -3.83 -17.36 18.98
C ASN A 69 -3.11 -16.06 19.34
N ASP A 70 -2.62 -15.30 18.36
CA ASP A 70 -2.04 -13.98 18.59
C ASP A 70 -2.98 -12.90 18.03
N PRO A 71 -3.77 -12.19 18.87
CA PRO A 71 -4.74 -11.20 18.40
C PRO A 71 -4.17 -10.07 17.52
N PHE A 72 -2.85 -9.83 17.57
CA PHE A 72 -2.22 -8.83 16.72
C PHE A 72 -2.01 -9.32 15.26
N PHE A 73 -1.94 -10.63 15.07
CA PHE A 73 -1.72 -11.28 13.76
C PHE A 73 -2.90 -12.14 13.31
N ALA A 74 -3.74 -12.59 14.22
CA ALA A 74 -4.92 -13.39 13.92
C ALA A 74 -5.87 -12.60 13.01
N LEU A 75 -6.44 -13.29 12.03
CA LEU A 75 -7.52 -12.74 11.22
C LEU A 75 -8.77 -12.65 12.11
N PRO A 76 -9.33 -11.45 12.34
CA PRO A 76 -10.51 -11.29 13.17
C PRO A 76 -11.76 -11.86 12.47
N PRO A 77 -12.88 -12.00 13.19
CA PRO A 77 -14.19 -12.20 12.58
C PRO A 77 -14.45 -11.15 11.49
N ILE A 78 -15.18 -11.54 10.45
CA ILE A 78 -15.52 -10.67 9.34
C ILE A 78 -16.99 -10.30 9.44
N GLU A 79 -17.26 -9.02 9.57
CA GLU A 79 -18.63 -8.55 9.69
C GLU A 79 -19.40 -8.69 8.38
N ARG A 80 -20.66 -9.09 8.45
CA ARG A 80 -21.57 -9.14 7.30
C ARG A 80 -22.93 -8.57 7.69
N GLY A 81 -23.78 -8.36 6.70
CA GLY A 81 -25.10 -7.77 6.87
C GLY A 81 -25.16 -6.32 6.40
N VAL A 82 -26.37 -5.76 6.45
CA VAL A 82 -26.64 -4.36 6.09
C VAL A 82 -26.21 -3.41 7.21
N ARG A 83 -26.15 -2.10 6.91
CA ARG A 83 -25.69 -1.03 7.83
C ARG A 83 -26.25 -1.13 9.26
N GLY A 84 -27.56 -1.38 9.42
CA GLY A 84 -28.19 -1.44 10.74
C GLY A 84 -28.21 -2.82 11.41
N ALA A 85 -27.59 -3.83 10.79
CA ALA A 85 -27.66 -5.22 11.24
C ALA A 85 -26.37 -5.98 10.89
N ARG A 86 -25.22 -5.40 11.25
CA ARG A 86 -23.91 -6.04 11.12
C ARG A 86 -23.76 -7.15 12.16
N VAL A 87 -23.23 -8.29 11.74
CA VAL A 87 -22.96 -9.44 12.61
C VAL A 87 -21.61 -10.05 12.27
N ASP A 88 -20.90 -10.51 13.29
CA ASP A 88 -19.65 -11.25 13.13
C ASP A 88 -19.88 -12.60 12.43
N ALA A 89 -19.05 -12.89 11.43
CA ALA A 89 -18.94 -14.20 10.82
C ALA A 89 -17.54 -14.79 11.01
N ALA A 90 -17.36 -16.05 10.62
CA ALA A 90 -16.06 -16.70 10.67
C ALA A 90 -14.98 -15.87 9.94
N PRO A 91 -13.74 -15.82 10.46
CA PRO A 91 -12.63 -15.17 9.78
C PRO A 91 -12.45 -15.71 8.36
N PHE A 92 -12.55 -14.83 7.36
CA PHE A 92 -12.45 -15.23 5.96
C PHE A 92 -12.02 -14.07 5.05
N ILE A 93 -11.03 -14.29 4.19
CA ILE A 93 -10.73 -13.45 3.04
C ILE A 93 -10.68 -14.39 1.81
N PRO A 94 -11.20 -13.99 0.63
CA PRO A 94 -10.92 -14.74 -0.59
C PRO A 94 -9.40 -14.85 -0.82
N ALA A 95 -8.83 -16.06 -0.75
CA ALA A 95 -7.37 -16.23 -0.81
C ALA A 95 -6.76 -15.63 -2.10
N THR A 96 -7.46 -15.75 -3.22
CA THR A 96 -7.05 -15.15 -4.51
C THR A 96 -7.00 -13.62 -4.47
N LEU A 97 -7.85 -12.97 -3.68
CA LEU A 97 -7.77 -11.51 -3.46
C LEU A 97 -6.51 -11.14 -2.67
N LEU A 98 -6.21 -11.88 -1.60
CA LEU A 98 -5.02 -11.65 -0.79
C LEU A 98 -3.74 -11.84 -1.62
N LYS A 99 -3.72 -12.85 -2.49
CA LYS A 99 -2.65 -13.11 -3.47
C LYS A 99 -2.48 -11.94 -4.44
N ALA A 100 -3.57 -11.45 -5.03
CA ALA A 100 -3.52 -10.30 -5.93
C ALA A 100 -2.97 -9.04 -5.22
N ILE A 101 -3.39 -8.78 -3.98
CA ILE A 101 -2.86 -7.66 -3.18
C ILE A 101 -1.36 -7.84 -2.94
N ALA A 102 -0.91 -8.99 -2.44
CA ALA A 102 0.51 -9.26 -2.20
C ALA A 102 1.38 -9.07 -3.47
N TRP A 103 0.85 -9.46 -4.63
CA TRP A 103 1.51 -9.23 -5.91
C TRP A 103 1.60 -7.75 -6.25
N VAL A 104 0.50 -7.02 -6.10
CA VAL A 104 0.42 -5.59 -6.40
C VAL A 104 1.29 -4.75 -5.48
N GLU A 105 1.45 -5.17 -4.22
CA GLU A 105 2.26 -4.52 -3.19
C GLU A 105 3.76 -4.74 -3.40
N SER A 106 4.20 -5.96 -3.67
CA SER A 106 5.63 -6.30 -3.61
C SER A 106 6.13 -7.26 -4.69
N ASN A 107 5.31 -7.62 -5.68
CA ASN A 107 5.53 -8.81 -6.52
C ASN A 107 5.69 -10.10 -5.68
N MET A 108 5.01 -10.15 -4.53
CA MET A 108 5.15 -11.18 -3.50
C MET A 108 6.62 -11.40 -3.11
N THR A 109 7.32 -10.35 -2.67
CA THR A 109 8.73 -10.44 -2.23
C THR A 109 8.84 -10.08 -0.75
N MET A 110 9.71 -10.79 -0.03
CA MET A 110 10.08 -10.43 1.34
C MET A 110 11.37 -9.60 1.36
N ALA A 111 12.33 -9.95 0.51
CA ALA A 111 13.60 -9.24 0.36
C ALA A 111 13.59 -8.24 -0.80
N GLN A 112 14.58 -7.35 -0.83
CA GLN A 112 14.76 -6.40 -1.94
C GLN A 112 15.02 -7.11 -3.28
N PRO A 113 14.70 -6.49 -4.42
CA PRO A 113 14.90 -7.08 -5.75
C PRO A 113 16.33 -7.52 -6.09
N SER A 114 17.34 -6.98 -5.39
CA SER A 114 18.75 -7.36 -5.56
C SER A 114 19.11 -8.69 -4.89
N VAL A 115 18.28 -9.18 -3.97
CA VAL A 115 18.48 -10.45 -3.26
C VAL A 115 18.04 -11.59 -4.18
N ARG A 116 18.89 -12.62 -4.28
CA ARG A 116 18.56 -13.80 -5.10
C ARG A 116 17.46 -14.61 -4.42
N PHE A 117 16.63 -15.27 -5.21
CA PHE A 117 15.72 -16.27 -4.68
C PHE A 117 16.48 -17.35 -3.90
N GLU A 118 15.82 -17.92 -2.90
CA GLU A 118 16.35 -18.96 -2.03
C GLU A 118 17.63 -18.52 -1.30
N SER A 119 17.70 -17.23 -0.94
CA SER A 119 18.84 -16.66 -0.23
C SER A 119 18.42 -15.63 0.81
N VAL A 120 19.39 -15.17 1.60
CA VAL A 120 19.18 -14.16 2.65
C VAL A 120 19.85 -12.85 2.23
N GLY A 121 19.15 -11.75 2.43
CA GLY A 121 19.69 -10.40 2.19
C GLY A 121 18.79 -9.32 2.78
N ASP A 122 19.00 -8.07 2.40
CA ASP A 122 18.22 -6.95 2.94
C ASP A 122 16.71 -7.10 2.67
N GLY A 123 15.90 -6.91 3.72
CA GLY A 123 14.45 -6.89 3.64
C GLY A 123 13.92 -5.78 2.74
N LEU A 124 12.79 -6.05 2.08
CA LEU A 124 12.07 -5.06 1.29
C LEU A 124 11.44 -4.03 2.23
N VAL A 125 11.89 -2.79 2.11
CA VAL A 125 11.31 -1.61 2.77
C VAL A 125 11.12 -0.52 1.72
N SER A 126 9.89 -0.08 1.52
CA SER A 126 9.51 1.03 0.63
C SER A 126 9.78 2.39 1.26
N PHE A 127 9.66 3.46 0.47
CA PHE A 127 9.91 4.83 0.91
C PHE A 127 8.91 5.34 1.96
N ASP A 128 7.73 4.70 2.06
CA ASP A 128 6.68 4.98 3.03
C ASP A 128 6.68 3.97 4.20
N CYS A 129 7.80 3.26 4.41
CA CYS A 129 7.99 2.28 5.47
C CYS A 129 7.10 1.03 5.41
N GLY A 130 6.65 0.65 4.20
CA GLY A 130 6.01 -0.64 3.94
C GLY A 130 7.03 -1.77 3.94
N HIS A 131 6.76 -2.85 4.67
CA HIS A 131 7.69 -3.98 4.82
C HIS A 131 7.17 -5.25 4.14
N GLY A 132 8.05 -5.94 3.41
CA GLY A 132 7.86 -7.31 2.94
C GLY A 132 6.68 -7.56 2.00
N VAL A 133 6.18 -8.81 2.02
CA VAL A 133 5.22 -9.36 1.06
C VAL A 133 3.94 -8.52 0.92
N MET A 134 3.37 -8.08 2.04
CA MET A 134 2.12 -7.33 2.11
C MET A 134 2.32 -5.82 2.23
N GLN A 135 3.57 -5.33 2.14
CA GLN A 135 3.96 -3.94 2.37
C GLN A 135 3.31 -3.34 3.62
N VAL A 136 3.50 -4.01 4.77
CA VAL A 136 2.90 -3.58 6.04
C VAL A 136 3.55 -2.28 6.50
N THR A 137 2.78 -1.19 6.52
CA THR A 137 3.21 0.13 7.00
C THR A 137 2.66 0.45 8.40
N THR A 138 1.48 -0.05 8.75
CA THR A 138 0.82 0.25 10.04
C THR A 138 1.67 -0.20 11.22
N GLY A 139 2.11 0.76 12.04
CA GLY A 139 2.98 0.50 13.19
C GLY A 139 4.46 0.28 12.82
N MET A 140 4.87 0.60 11.59
CA MET A 140 6.22 0.36 11.08
C MET A 140 7.00 1.64 10.75
N THR A 141 6.41 2.83 10.98
CA THR A 141 7.03 4.13 10.65
C THR A 141 8.02 4.64 11.70
N VAL A 142 7.96 4.14 12.94
CA VAL A 142 8.90 4.50 14.02
C VAL A 142 9.23 3.27 14.88
N PRO A 143 10.41 3.18 15.50
CA PRO A 143 10.72 2.10 16.44
C PRO A 143 9.82 2.16 17.69
N LEU A 144 9.23 1.03 18.08
CA LEU A 144 8.28 0.94 19.21
C LEU A 144 8.82 0.15 20.41
N GLY A 145 10.07 -0.33 20.34
CA GLY A 145 10.73 -1.08 21.39
C GLY A 145 11.61 -0.20 22.29
N PRO A 146 12.23 -0.79 23.33
CA PRO A 146 13.18 -0.11 24.20
C PRO A 146 14.37 0.47 23.43
N ASP A 147 14.96 1.54 23.96
CA ASP A 147 16.15 2.20 23.40
C ASP A 147 15.99 2.67 21.93
N ASN A 148 14.78 3.07 21.52
CA ASN A 148 14.46 3.43 20.13
C ASN A 148 14.80 2.31 19.12
N ARG A 149 14.63 1.05 19.53
CA ARG A 149 14.78 -0.12 18.65
C ARG A 149 13.42 -0.66 18.21
N ALA A 150 13.42 -1.43 17.12
CA ALA A 150 12.21 -2.14 16.71
C ALA A 150 11.71 -3.07 17.83
N SER A 151 10.40 -3.09 18.04
CA SER A 151 9.75 -4.04 18.95
C SER A 151 9.79 -5.47 18.37
N SER A 152 9.48 -6.47 19.20
CA SER A 152 9.37 -7.87 18.75
C SER A 152 8.32 -8.07 17.65
N ARG A 153 7.20 -7.34 17.70
CA ARG A 153 6.16 -7.36 16.66
C ARG A 153 6.67 -6.77 15.34
N GLN A 154 7.36 -5.63 15.41
CA GLN A 154 7.98 -5.03 14.23
C GLN A 154 9.03 -5.96 13.62
N ALA A 155 9.87 -6.59 14.45
CA ALA A 155 10.84 -7.58 14.00
C ALA A 155 10.15 -8.76 13.30
N SER A 156 9.07 -9.29 13.88
CA SER A 156 8.30 -10.39 13.29
C SER A 156 7.73 -10.02 11.92
N ILE A 157 7.07 -8.85 11.80
CA ILE A 157 6.54 -8.33 10.53
C ILE A 157 7.65 -8.15 9.49
N ALA A 158 8.79 -7.59 9.89
CA ALA A 158 9.86 -7.22 8.97
C ALA A 158 10.77 -8.39 8.56
N THR A 159 10.73 -9.52 9.28
CA THR A 159 11.70 -10.62 9.04
C THR A 159 11.10 -11.96 8.66
N HIS A 160 9.79 -12.15 8.90
CA HIS A 160 9.17 -13.45 8.69
C HIS A 160 7.90 -13.33 7.84
N PHE A 161 7.89 -13.97 6.68
CA PHE A 161 6.80 -13.88 5.70
C PHE A 161 5.43 -14.22 6.29
N ALA A 162 5.32 -15.27 7.14
CA ALA A 162 4.05 -15.63 7.76
C ALA A 162 3.47 -14.52 8.65
N TYR A 163 4.28 -13.85 9.46
CA TYR A 163 3.83 -12.72 10.28
C TYR A 163 3.49 -11.50 9.42
N ASN A 164 4.25 -11.27 8.36
CA ASN A 164 3.98 -10.20 7.39
C ASN A 164 2.63 -10.41 6.67
N ILE A 165 2.40 -11.62 6.16
CA ILE A 165 1.17 -12.02 5.48
C ILE A 165 -0.02 -11.98 6.44
N ALA A 166 0.11 -12.56 7.64
CA ALA A 166 -0.94 -12.53 8.66
C ALA A 166 -1.31 -11.09 9.04
N ARG A 167 -0.31 -10.21 9.23
CA ARG A 167 -0.56 -8.80 9.53
C ARG A 167 -1.24 -8.07 8.36
N GLY A 168 -0.85 -8.33 7.12
CA GLY A 168 -1.52 -7.77 5.94
C GLY A 168 -2.97 -8.24 5.82
N ALA A 169 -3.24 -9.54 6.01
CA ALA A 169 -4.60 -10.08 6.03
C ALA A 169 -5.45 -9.45 7.14
N GLN A 170 -4.88 -9.33 8.35
CA GLN A 170 -5.52 -8.67 9.49
C GLN A 170 -5.87 -7.20 9.16
N ILE A 171 -4.95 -6.44 8.55
CA ILE A 171 -5.20 -5.04 8.17
C ILE A 171 -6.33 -4.95 7.14
N LEU A 172 -6.38 -5.85 6.15
CA LEU A 172 -7.47 -5.89 5.17
C LEU A 172 -8.83 -6.16 5.85
N ALA A 173 -8.86 -7.07 6.83
CA ALA A 173 -10.05 -7.34 7.63
C ALA A 173 -10.46 -6.13 8.49
N GLU A 174 -9.51 -5.42 9.10
CA GLU A 174 -9.78 -4.15 9.80
C GLU A 174 -10.39 -3.11 8.84
N LYS A 175 -9.91 -3.03 7.60
CA LYS A 175 -10.50 -2.12 6.59
C LYS A 175 -11.93 -2.52 6.22
N TRP A 176 -12.20 -3.81 6.08
CA TRP A 176 -13.54 -4.31 5.85
C TRP A 176 -14.47 -4.00 7.03
N ASN A 177 -14.06 -4.35 8.26
CA ASN A 177 -14.86 -4.15 9.48
C ASN A 177 -14.96 -2.68 9.90
N SER A 178 -14.27 -1.76 9.23
CA SER A 178 -14.46 -0.32 9.45
C SER A 178 -15.72 0.23 8.76
N ALA A 179 -16.47 -0.61 8.05
CA ALA A 179 -17.77 -0.27 7.50
C ALA A 179 -18.90 -0.78 8.41
N PRO A 180 -19.89 0.06 8.77
CA PRO A 180 -20.19 1.36 8.15
C PRO A 180 -19.53 2.60 8.76
N GLU A 181 -18.85 2.49 9.90
CA GLU A 181 -18.47 3.62 10.79
C GLU A 181 -17.40 4.55 10.20
N GLN A 182 -16.64 4.08 9.21
CA GLN A 182 -15.59 4.85 8.56
C GLN A 182 -15.52 4.57 7.06
N ARG A 183 -16.21 3.55 6.55
CA ARG A 183 -16.18 3.13 5.14
C ARG A 183 -17.58 2.76 4.64
N PRO A 184 -17.85 2.90 3.34
CA PRO A 184 -19.09 2.41 2.76
C PRO A 184 -19.15 0.89 2.77
N ILE A 185 -20.36 0.36 2.80
CA ILE A 185 -20.64 -1.07 2.66
C ILE A 185 -20.89 -1.37 1.17
N ALA A 186 -20.16 -2.33 0.59
CA ALA A 186 -20.50 -2.90 -0.71
C ALA A 186 -21.39 -4.14 -0.56
N GLY A 187 -22.20 -4.43 -1.58
CA GLY A 187 -23.06 -5.62 -1.61
C GLY A 187 -24.21 -5.59 -0.62
N THR A 188 -24.85 -4.45 -0.38
CA THR A 188 -25.99 -4.37 0.56
C THR A 188 -27.18 -5.25 0.13
N ASP A 189 -27.31 -5.52 -1.16
CA ASP A 189 -28.25 -6.47 -1.77
C ASP A 189 -27.86 -7.94 -1.53
N THR A 190 -26.58 -8.22 -1.31
CA THR A 190 -26.05 -9.55 -0.97
C THR A 190 -25.71 -9.70 0.51
N GLN A 191 -26.20 -8.77 1.35
CA GLN A 191 -25.89 -8.71 2.79
C GLN A 191 -24.39 -8.65 3.08
N SER A 192 -23.60 -8.04 2.18
CA SER A 192 -22.15 -7.98 2.26
C SER A 192 -21.52 -9.33 2.54
N ASP A 193 -21.98 -10.37 1.84
CA ASP A 193 -21.41 -11.70 1.97
C ASP A 193 -19.91 -11.65 1.60
N PRO A 194 -18.99 -11.98 2.53
CA PRO A 194 -17.56 -11.93 2.25
C PRO A 194 -17.11 -13.01 1.26
N GLN A 195 -17.95 -14.01 0.94
CA GLN A 195 -17.68 -14.98 -0.13
C GLN A 195 -17.76 -14.37 -1.54
N ILE A 196 -18.39 -13.21 -1.69
CA ILE A 196 -18.48 -12.49 -2.97
C ILE A 196 -17.34 -11.46 -3.02
N VAL A 197 -16.37 -11.68 -3.90
CA VAL A 197 -15.14 -10.87 -3.94
C VAL A 197 -15.41 -9.39 -4.27
N GLU A 198 -16.43 -9.09 -5.06
CA GLU A 198 -16.87 -7.72 -5.35
C GLU A 198 -17.26 -6.93 -4.10
N ASN A 199 -17.74 -7.61 -3.05
CA ASN A 199 -18.08 -6.94 -1.79
C ASN A 199 -16.84 -6.38 -1.07
N TRP A 200 -15.64 -6.83 -1.43
CA TRP A 200 -14.38 -6.34 -0.83
C TRP A 200 -13.89 -5.03 -1.41
N TYR A 201 -14.58 -4.46 -2.41
CA TYR A 201 -14.14 -3.28 -3.17
C TYR A 201 -13.64 -2.12 -2.30
N PHE A 202 -14.43 -1.70 -1.30
CA PHE A 202 -14.04 -0.59 -0.42
C PHE A 202 -12.92 -0.96 0.56
N ALA A 203 -12.83 -2.22 0.99
CA ALA A 203 -11.73 -2.70 1.82
C ALA A 203 -10.40 -2.68 1.05
N VAL A 204 -10.41 -3.13 -0.21
CA VAL A 204 -9.25 -3.09 -1.11
C VAL A 204 -8.81 -1.66 -1.39
N TRP A 205 -9.76 -0.76 -1.66
CA TRP A 205 -9.46 0.67 -1.76
C TRP A 205 -8.75 1.16 -0.49
N ALA A 206 -9.34 0.88 0.67
CA ALA A 206 -8.82 1.33 1.95
C ALA A 206 -7.48 0.68 2.36
N TYR A 207 -7.11 -0.46 1.76
CA TYR A 207 -5.83 -1.13 2.01
C TYR A 207 -4.65 -0.26 1.52
N ASN A 208 -4.73 0.24 0.29
CA ASN A 208 -3.73 1.15 -0.27
C ASN A 208 -3.87 2.58 0.28
N GLY A 209 -5.11 3.02 0.47
CA GLY A 209 -5.41 4.34 1.00
C GLY A 209 -6.77 4.82 0.52
N PHE A 210 -7.66 5.13 1.46
CA PHE A 210 -9.01 5.63 1.17
C PHE A 210 -9.00 7.14 0.91
N THR A 211 -8.25 7.57 -0.09
CA THR A 211 -8.07 8.99 -0.47
C THR A 211 -8.82 9.31 -1.76
N GLY A 212 -9.12 10.60 -1.97
CA GLY A 212 -9.75 11.06 -3.21
C GLY A 212 -9.37 12.47 -3.63
N PRO A 213 -10.16 13.11 -4.52
CA PRO A 213 -9.79 14.39 -5.14
C PRO A 213 -9.44 15.43 -4.08
N GLY A 214 -8.24 16.02 -4.22
CA GLY A 214 -7.69 16.99 -3.25
C GLY A 214 -6.68 16.41 -2.24
N ALA A 215 -6.49 15.08 -2.20
CA ALA A 215 -5.36 14.46 -1.50
C ALA A 215 -4.04 14.66 -2.27
N SER A 216 -2.90 14.57 -1.58
CA SER A 216 -1.56 14.61 -2.22
C SER A 216 -1.34 13.47 -3.22
N ILE A 217 -1.95 12.31 -2.95
CA ILE A 217 -2.03 11.17 -3.86
C ILE A 217 -3.48 10.65 -3.81
N SER A 218 -4.19 10.77 -4.93
CA SER A 218 -5.56 10.27 -5.05
C SER A 218 -5.56 8.78 -5.38
N ASN A 219 -6.46 8.04 -4.76
CA ASN A 219 -6.78 6.65 -5.09
C ASN A 219 -8.27 6.47 -5.38
N HIS A 220 -8.96 7.57 -5.71
CA HIS A 220 -10.39 7.56 -5.92
C HIS A 220 -10.71 7.12 -7.35
N PRO A 221 -11.51 6.06 -7.53
CA PRO A 221 -11.70 5.44 -8.84
C PRO A 221 -12.40 6.36 -9.85
N ALA A 222 -13.18 7.35 -9.37
CA ALA A 222 -13.80 8.37 -10.22
C ALA A 222 -12.92 9.63 -10.46
N ASP A 223 -11.68 9.66 -9.99
CA ASP A 223 -10.81 10.83 -10.14
C ASP A 223 -10.30 10.99 -11.59
N PRO A 224 -10.49 12.16 -12.24
CA PRO A 224 -10.03 12.41 -13.60
C PRO A 224 -8.52 12.25 -13.82
N ILE A 225 -7.70 12.23 -12.76
CA ILE A 225 -6.25 11.98 -12.87
C ILE A 225 -5.92 10.65 -13.57
N PHE A 226 -6.81 9.66 -13.48
CA PHE A 226 -6.65 8.35 -14.13
C PHE A 226 -7.09 8.36 -15.61
N GLY A 227 -7.75 9.42 -16.05
CA GLY A 227 -8.24 9.60 -17.43
C GLY A 227 -9.74 9.40 -17.57
N ALA A 228 -10.20 9.28 -18.82
CA ALA A 228 -11.61 9.08 -19.12
C ALA A 228 -12.01 7.60 -19.04
N PHE A 229 -13.21 7.34 -18.52
CA PHE A 229 -13.80 6.00 -18.50
C PHE A 229 -14.29 5.57 -19.89
N PRO A 230 -14.23 4.27 -20.23
CA PRO A 230 -13.71 3.19 -19.39
C PRO A 230 -12.19 3.08 -19.52
N HIS A 231 -11.52 2.77 -18.42
CA HIS A 231 -10.11 2.40 -18.50
C HIS A 231 -9.95 1.04 -19.19
N PRO A 232 -8.87 0.82 -19.96
CA PRO A 232 -8.59 -0.49 -20.53
C PRO A 232 -8.26 -1.48 -19.40
N ALA A 233 -8.67 -2.74 -19.51
CA ALA A 233 -8.43 -3.74 -18.46
C ALA A 233 -6.93 -3.83 -18.08
N TRP A 234 -6.63 -3.87 -16.78
CA TRP A 234 -5.26 -4.00 -16.27
C TRP A 234 -4.69 -5.39 -16.54
N ARG A 235 -3.64 -5.50 -17.36
CA ARG A 235 -3.08 -6.77 -17.84
C ARG A 235 -2.22 -7.51 -16.82
N CYS A 236 -1.74 -6.82 -15.78
CA CYS A 236 -0.82 -7.37 -14.78
C CYS A 236 0.51 -7.94 -15.34
N ASP A 237 0.92 -7.51 -16.53
CA ASP A 237 2.13 -7.96 -17.23
C ASP A 237 3.31 -6.96 -17.13
N GLY A 238 3.14 -5.90 -16.32
CA GLY A 238 4.13 -4.83 -16.16
C GLY A 238 4.23 -3.84 -17.33
N THR A 239 3.41 -3.97 -18.38
CA THR A 239 3.50 -3.12 -19.58
C THR A 239 2.64 -1.85 -19.50
N GLN A 240 1.76 -1.75 -18.50
CA GLN A 240 0.89 -0.59 -18.29
C GLN A 240 1.45 0.34 -17.21
N ALA A 241 1.31 1.65 -17.42
CA ALA A 241 1.70 2.64 -16.42
C ALA A 241 0.69 2.64 -15.26
N ARG A 242 1.16 2.27 -14.06
CA ARG A 242 0.30 2.14 -12.86
C ARG A 242 -0.41 3.43 -12.47
N ASN A 243 0.21 4.60 -12.69
CA ASN A 243 -0.38 5.90 -12.37
C ASN A 243 -1.61 6.27 -13.21
N ARG A 244 -2.01 5.43 -14.17
CA ARG A 244 -3.23 5.58 -14.98
C ARG A 244 -4.40 4.75 -14.46
N PHE A 245 -4.24 4.05 -13.34
CA PHE A 245 -5.25 3.16 -12.79
C PHE A 245 -5.39 3.39 -11.29
N PRO A 246 -6.62 3.45 -10.76
CA PRO A 246 -6.83 3.37 -9.32
C PRO A 246 -6.48 1.96 -8.82
N TYR A 247 -6.11 1.84 -7.55
CA TYR A 247 -5.55 0.60 -6.98
C TYR A 247 -6.43 -0.63 -7.16
N GLN A 248 -7.75 -0.47 -7.06
CA GLN A 248 -8.77 -1.49 -7.21
C GLN A 248 -8.71 -2.13 -8.60
N GLU A 249 -8.54 -1.32 -9.66
CA GLU A 249 -8.44 -1.84 -11.03
C GLU A 249 -7.17 -2.69 -11.24
N ILE A 250 -6.07 -2.30 -10.59
CA ILE A 250 -4.81 -3.02 -10.62
C ILE A 250 -4.96 -4.38 -9.91
N VAL A 251 -5.54 -4.39 -8.70
CA VAL A 251 -5.78 -5.61 -7.93
C VAL A 251 -6.71 -6.56 -8.67
N TRP A 252 -7.87 -6.08 -9.16
CA TRP A 252 -8.80 -6.91 -9.94
C TRP A 252 -8.15 -7.45 -11.21
N GLY A 253 -7.37 -6.63 -11.91
CA GLY A 253 -6.66 -7.06 -13.11
C GLY A 253 -5.66 -8.18 -12.83
N CYS A 254 -4.87 -8.06 -11.76
CA CYS A 254 -3.95 -9.11 -11.35
C CYS A 254 -4.67 -10.36 -10.85
N MET A 255 -5.78 -10.20 -10.12
CA MET A 255 -6.62 -11.30 -9.66
C MET A 255 -7.13 -12.16 -10.84
N ALA A 256 -7.58 -11.50 -11.91
CA ALA A 256 -8.11 -12.11 -13.12
C ALA A 256 -7.02 -12.58 -14.11
N ARG A 257 -5.79 -12.04 -14.02
CA ARG A 257 -4.65 -12.35 -14.89
C ARG A 257 -3.37 -12.44 -14.03
N PRO A 258 -3.22 -13.49 -13.23
CA PRO A 258 -2.01 -13.74 -12.45
C PRO A 258 -0.75 -13.71 -13.31
N GLU A 259 0.34 -13.20 -12.74
CA GLU A 259 1.67 -13.40 -13.31
C GLU A 259 1.95 -14.89 -13.47
N SER A 260 2.64 -15.24 -14.57
CA SER A 260 3.12 -16.59 -14.81
C SER A 260 4.62 -16.74 -14.51
N ARG A 261 4.98 -17.83 -13.82
CA ARG A 261 6.37 -18.24 -13.55
C ARG A 261 6.53 -19.68 -14.01
N GLY A 262 7.56 -19.95 -14.82
CA GLY A 262 7.74 -21.28 -15.42
C GLY A 262 6.58 -21.73 -16.32
N GLY A 263 5.89 -20.77 -16.97
CA GLY A 263 4.75 -21.06 -17.84
C GLY A 263 3.44 -21.42 -17.12
N ARG A 264 3.38 -21.27 -15.79
CA ARG A 264 2.16 -21.49 -15.00
C ARG A 264 1.78 -20.21 -14.25
N PRO A 265 0.48 -19.88 -14.17
CA PRO A 265 0.03 -18.77 -13.35
C PRO A 265 0.34 -19.06 -11.87
N LEU A 266 0.69 -18.01 -11.12
CA LEU A 266 0.99 -18.13 -9.68
C LEU A 266 -0.24 -18.54 -8.85
N TRP A 267 -1.46 -18.28 -9.33
CA TRP A 267 -2.71 -18.73 -8.72
C TRP A 267 -3.78 -19.01 -9.77
N GLU A 268 -4.85 -19.67 -9.38
CA GLU A 268 -6.02 -19.84 -10.25
C GLU A 268 -6.71 -18.49 -10.46
N PRO A 269 -6.88 -18.03 -11.72
CA PRO A 269 -7.50 -16.74 -12.01
C PRO A 269 -8.94 -16.67 -11.45
N LEU A 270 -9.26 -15.59 -10.75
CA LEU A 270 -10.62 -15.30 -10.33
C LEU A 270 -11.15 -14.10 -11.13
N GLN A 271 -12.14 -14.34 -11.98
CA GLN A 271 -12.82 -13.27 -12.70
C GLN A 271 -13.81 -12.58 -11.76
N ALA A 272 -13.73 -11.25 -11.69
CA ALA A 272 -14.62 -10.43 -10.92
C ALA A 272 -14.93 -9.14 -11.69
N SER A 273 -16.10 -8.57 -11.41
CA SER A 273 -16.54 -7.32 -12.00
C SER A 273 -16.07 -6.11 -11.18
N LEU A 274 -15.88 -4.99 -11.87
CA LEU A 274 -15.67 -3.67 -11.26
C LEU A 274 -16.92 -2.81 -11.50
N PRO A 275 -17.21 -1.82 -10.64
CA PRO A 275 -18.30 -0.88 -10.89
C PRO A 275 -18.15 -0.19 -12.25
N ASN A 276 -19.21 -0.20 -13.06
CA ASN A 276 -19.18 0.48 -14.35
C ASN A 276 -19.38 1.98 -14.16
N LEU A 277 -18.27 2.73 -14.15
CA LEU A 277 -18.27 4.18 -13.90
C LEU A 277 -18.84 5.02 -15.05
N GLN A 278 -19.21 4.41 -16.18
CA GLN A 278 -20.03 5.08 -17.20
C GLN A 278 -21.51 5.15 -16.80
N GLN A 279 -21.96 4.33 -15.85
CA GLN A 279 -23.34 4.37 -15.35
C GLN A 279 -23.45 5.39 -14.21
N PRO A 280 -24.40 6.36 -14.31
CA PRO A 280 -24.57 7.38 -13.29
C PRO A 280 -24.82 6.84 -11.88
N ALA A 281 -25.45 5.67 -11.75
CA ALA A 281 -25.69 5.06 -10.44
C ALA A 281 -24.38 4.78 -9.68
N PHE A 282 -23.36 4.21 -10.33
CA PHE A 282 -22.06 3.94 -9.70
C PHE A 282 -21.22 5.20 -9.58
N PHE A 283 -21.16 6.02 -10.63
CA PHE A 283 -20.37 7.25 -10.62
C PHE A 283 -20.85 8.23 -9.53
N ASN A 284 -22.16 8.48 -9.45
CA ASN A 284 -22.72 9.40 -8.46
C ASN A 284 -22.60 8.84 -7.04
N ALA A 285 -22.72 7.52 -6.84
CA ALA A 285 -22.54 6.91 -5.52
C ALA A 285 -21.15 7.14 -4.94
N LEU A 286 -20.13 7.30 -5.79
CA LEU A 286 -18.76 7.59 -5.37
C LEU A 286 -18.50 9.08 -5.07
N ASN A 287 -19.48 9.97 -5.19
CA ASN A 287 -19.28 11.35 -4.76
C ASN A 287 -18.91 11.38 -3.26
N PRO A 288 -17.80 12.03 -2.85
CA PRO A 288 -17.40 12.11 -1.45
C PRO A 288 -18.48 12.63 -0.50
N ALA A 289 -19.41 13.47 -0.99
CA ALA A 289 -20.54 13.95 -0.20
C ALA A 289 -21.52 12.82 0.24
N ASN A 290 -21.48 11.66 -0.41
CA ASN A 290 -22.28 10.49 -0.07
C ASN A 290 -21.62 9.58 0.97
N PHE A 291 -20.34 9.80 1.29
CA PHE A 291 -19.61 9.02 2.30
C PHE A 291 -19.96 9.53 3.71
N VAL A 292 -21.20 9.26 4.10
CA VAL A 292 -21.71 9.51 5.45
C VAL A 292 -21.55 8.23 6.26
N PHE A 293 -20.83 8.34 7.37
CA PHE A 293 -20.51 7.21 8.23
C PHE A 293 -21.37 7.21 9.48
#